data_AF-A0A443VP94-F1
#
_entry.id   AF-A0A443VP94-F1
#
_cell.length_a   1.000
_cell.length_b   1.000
_cell.length_c   1.000
_cell.angle_alpha   90.00
_cell.angle_beta   90.00
_cell.angle_gamma   90.00
#
_symmetry.space_group_name_H-M   'P 1'
#
loop_
_entity.id
_entity.type
_entity.pdbx_description
1 polymer ?
#
loop_
_entity_poly.entity_id
_entity_poly.type
_entity_poly.pdbx_seq_one_letter_code
_entity_poly.pdbx_strand_id
1 'polypeptide(L)' 'MDHSDNNGTSIHVQRAYVLIISGVAECDTAMDQRLLLDSLICQCAVFTRILGEGGRTRIF' A
#
# COMPACT_ATOMS: atom_id res chain seq x y z
N MET A 1 -14.40 3.03 -27.68
CA MET A 1 -12.92 3.03 -27.58
C MET A 1 -12.47 4.47 -27.51
N ASP A 2 -11.29 4.69 -26.93
CA ASP A 2 -10.61 5.94 -26.60
C ASP A 2 -10.92 6.54 -25.23
N HIS A 3 -10.24 6.05 -24.20
CA HIS A 3 -8.96 6.57 -23.69
C HIS A 3 -9.13 7.92 -22.99
N SER A 4 -9.70 7.85 -21.78
CA SER A 4 -9.36 8.82 -20.75
C SER A 4 -7.98 8.43 -20.24
N ASP A 5 -6.96 9.11 -20.76
CA ASP A 5 -5.62 9.14 -20.22
C ASP A 5 -5.69 9.62 -18.76
N ASN A 6 -5.82 8.67 -17.83
CA ASN A 6 -5.59 8.91 -16.41
C ASN A 6 -4.07 9.00 -16.17
N ASN A 7 -3.45 10.02 -16.77
CA ASN A 7 -2.04 10.39 -16.65
C ASN A 7 -1.76 11.16 -15.34
N GLY A 8 -2.48 10.84 -14.27
CA GLY A 8 -2.32 11.44 -12.96
C GLY A 8 -2.32 10.32 -11.94
N THR A 9 -1.17 9.67 -11.74
CA THR A 9 -0.95 8.91 -10.51
C THR A 9 -1.35 9.84 -9.37
N SER A 10 -2.43 9.49 -8.67
CA SER A 10 -2.96 10.28 -7.55
C SER A 10 -1.80 10.71 -6.67
N ILE A 11 -1.77 11.97 -6.23
CA ILE A 11 -0.69 12.51 -5.36
C ILE A 11 -0.41 11.58 -4.17
N HIS A 12 -1.42 10.84 -3.70
CA HIS A 12 -1.32 9.84 -2.67
C HIS A 12 -0.54 8.59 -3.10
N VAL A 13 -0.72 8.11 -4.34
CA VAL A 13 0.02 6.97 -4.91
C VAL A 13 1.50 7.32 -5.06
N GLN A 14 1.80 8.50 -5.62
CA GLN A 14 3.20 8.92 -5.79
C GLN A 14 3.90 9.11 -4.44
N ARG A 15 3.22 9.73 -3.46
CA ARG A 15 3.76 9.91 -2.12
C ARG A 15 3.95 8.59 -1.38
N ALA A 16 3.00 7.67 -1.49
CA ALA A 16 3.14 6.33 -0.92
C ALA A 16 4.34 5.60 -1.53
N TYR A 17 4.52 5.66 -2.85
CA TYR A 17 5.65 5.05 -3.53
C TYR A 17 6.99 5.57 -3.02
N VAL A 18 7.14 6.90 -2.89
CA VAL A 18 8.37 7.51 -2.35
C VAL A 18 8.65 7.01 -0.94
N LEU A 19 7.64 6.99 -0.06
CA LEU A 19 7.81 6.53 1.32
C LEU A 19 8.21 5.05 1.40
N ILE A 20 7.60 4.19 0.58
CA ILE A 20 7.90 2.75 0.54
C ILE A 20 9.34 2.53 0.10
N ILE A 21 9.77 3.19 -0.98
CA ILE A 21 11.14 3.05 -1.50
C ILE A 21 12.16 3.60 -0.51
N SER A 22 11.89 4.72 0.17
CA SER A 22 12.76 5.23 1.23
C SER A 22 12.94 4.23 2.36
N GLY A 23 11.87 3.61 2.85
CA GLY A 23 11.97 2.57 3.89
C GLY A 23 12.70 1.30 3.42
N VAL A 24 12.50 0.89 2.16
CA VAL A 24 13.24 -0.24 1.57
C VAL A 24 14.73 0.06 1.45
N ALA A 25 15.10 1.31 1.15
CA ALA A 25 16.50 1.75 1.05
C ALA A 25 17.20 1.80 2.41
N GLU A 26 16.46 1.94 3.51
CA GLU A 26 16.98 1.87 4.89
C GLU A 26 17.21 0.43 5.39
N CYS A 27 16.73 -0.58 4.66
CA CYS A 27 16.93 -1.98 5.04
C CYS A 27 18.29 -2.52 4.55
N ASP A 28 19.06 -3.10 5.45
CA ASP A 28 20.43 -3.58 5.16
C ASP A 28 20.46 -4.87 4.34
N THR A 29 19.43 -5.73 4.47
CA THR A 29 19.39 -7.03 3.77
C THR A 29 18.14 -7.20 2.92
N ALA A 30 18.25 -8.03 1.89
CA ALA A 30 17.10 -8.42 1.07
C ALA A 30 16.00 -9.12 1.88
N MET A 31 16.36 -9.75 3.01
CA MET A 31 15.40 -10.37 3.92
C MET A 31 14.60 -9.31 4.69
N ASP A 32 15.25 -8.27 5.19
CA ASP A 32 14.58 -7.16 5.89
C ASP A 32 13.67 -6.38 4.95
N GLN A 33 14.12 -6.13 3.71
CA GLN A 33 13.29 -5.55 2.65
C GLN A 33 12.03 -6.38 2.40
N ARG A 34 12.17 -7.71 2.35
CA ARG A 34 11.04 -8.62 2.14
C ARG A 34 10.08 -8.60 3.33
N LEU A 35 10.59 -8.59 4.55
CA LEU A 35 9.76 -8.49 5.77
C LEU A 35 9.00 -7.17 5.83
N LEU A 36 9.64 -6.06 5.45
CA LEU A 36 8.99 -4.74 5.37
C LEU A 36 7.82 -4.75 4.37
N LEU A 37 8.05 -5.26 3.16
CA LEU A 37 7.03 -5.33 2.11
C LEU A 37 5.88 -6.28 2.49
N ASP A 38 6.19 -7.41 3.12
CA ASP A 38 5.17 -8.37 3.59
C ASP A 38 4.28 -7.74 4.68
N SER A 39 4.88 -7.08 5.66
CA SER A 39 4.17 -6.31 6.69
C SER A 39 3.26 -5.23 6.08
N LEU A 40 3.75 -4.50 5.07
CA LEU A 40 2.98 -3.47 4.38
C LEU A 40 1.76 -4.05 3.64
N ILE A 41 1.93 -5.18 2.95
CA ILE A 41 0.83 -5.88 2.26
C ILE A 41 -0.22 -6.34 3.27
N CYS A 42 0.21 -6.91 4.40
CA CYS A 42 -0.71 -7.29 5.48
C CYS A 42 -1.52 -6.10 5.99
N GLN A 43 -0.88 -4.95 6.21
CA GLN A 43 -1.57 -3.73 6.63
C GLN A 43 -2.57 -3.24 5.58
N CYS A 44 -2.18 -3.23 4.30
CA CYS A 44 -3.09 -2.92 3.20
C CYS A 44 -4.31 -3.84 3.19
N ALA A 45 -4.13 -5.15 3.38
CA ALA A 45 -5.23 -6.10 3.45
C ALA A 45 -6.20 -5.81 4.62
N VAL A 46 -5.67 -5.43 5.79
CA VAL A 46 -6.49 -4.99 6.94
C VAL A 46 -7.28 -3.73 6.59
N PHE A 47 -6.63 -2.72 6.01
CA PHE A 47 -7.32 -1.48 5.59
C PHE A 47 -8.38 -1.75 4.53
N THR A 48 -8.11 -2.62 3.54
CA THR A 48 -9.10 -3.01 2.52
C THR A 48 -10.29 -3.71 3.15
N ARG A 49 -10.11 -4.53 4.18
CA ARG A 49 -11.24 -5.13 4.92
C ARG A 49 -12.04 -4.09 5.69
N ILE A 50 -11.36 -3.20 6.43
CA ILE A 50 -12.02 -2.15 7.22
C ILE A 50 -12.76 -1.13 6.33
N LEU A 51 -12.16 -0.73 5.20
CA LEU A 51 -12.68 0.31 4.32
C LEU A 51 -13.58 -0.24 3.21
N GLY A 52 -13.36 -1.48 2.77
CA GLY A 52 -14.15 -2.16 1.75
C GLY A 52 -15.46 -2.73 2.30
N GLU A 53 -15.51 -3.08 3.59
CA GLU A 53 -16.74 -3.49 4.28
C GLU A 53 -17.35 -2.32 5.03
N GLY A 54 -17.84 -1.32 4.29
CA GLY A 54 -18.77 -0.34 4.84
C GLY A 54 -20.04 -1.02 5.37
N GLY A 55 -20.02 -1.46 6.63
CA GLY A 55 -21.23 -1.73 7.41
C GLY A 55 -21.27 -2.95 8.34
N ARG A 56 -20.29 -3.87 8.35
CA ARG A 56 -20.39 -5.08 9.22
C ARG A 56 -19.08 -5.56 9.82
N THR A 57 -18.25 -4.63 10.29
CA THR A 57 -17.15 -4.99 11.19
C THR A 57 -17.70 -5.38 12.56
N ARG A 58 -18.03 -6.67 12.75
CA ARG A 58 -18.00 -7.28 14.10
C ARG A 58 -16.54 -7.61 14.38
N ILE A 59 -15.91 -6.77 15.19
CA ILE A 59 -14.79 -7.20 16.01
C ILE A 59 -15.43 -7.76 17.30
N PHE A 60 -14.97 -8.94 17.70
CA PHE A 60 -15.51 -9.93 18.65
C PHE A 60 -16.47 -10.96 18.05
#